data_AF-A0A645CMF2-F1
#
_entry.id   AF-A0A645CMF2-F1
#
_cell.length_a   1.000
_cell.length_b   1.000
_cell.length_c   1.000
_cell.angle_alpha   90.00
_cell.angle_beta   90.00
_cell.angle_gamma   90.00
#
_symmetry.space_group_name_H-M   'P 1'
#
loop_
_entity.id
_entity.type
_entity.pdbx_description
1 polymer ?
#
loop_
_entity_poly.entity_id
_entity_poly.type
_entity_poly.pdbx_seq_one_letter_code
_entity_poly.pdbx_strand_id
1 'polypeptide(L)' 'MLKEIPRIIYDIEGSPIRVVKFSKVFFKYRNEEGYVLHIEKAERVTAVSEFELKEVDGKFYIDREIFMETTVM' A
#
# COMPACT_ATOMS: atom_id res chain seq x y z
N MET A 1 13.55 -8.53 0.96
CA MET A 1 13.35 -7.43 -0.01
C MET A 1 12.49 -7.92 -1.15
N LEU A 2 11.45 -7.16 -1.52
CA LEU A 2 10.66 -7.44 -2.71
C LEU A 2 11.57 -7.46 -3.94
N LYS A 3 11.56 -8.56 -4.71
CA LYS A 3 12.32 -8.68 -5.96
C LYS A 3 11.77 -7.74 -7.04
N GLU A 4 10.44 -7.55 -7.02
CA GLU A 4 9.70 -6.64 -7.91
C GLU A 4 8.56 -6.00 -7.12
N ILE A 5 8.23 -4.73 -7.43
CA ILE A 5 7.11 -4.04 -6.81
C ILE A 5 5.80 -4.52 -7.44
N PRO A 6 4.83 -5.01 -6.65
CA PRO A 6 3.58 -5.50 -7.19
C PRO A 6 2.79 -4.37 -7.85
N ARG A 7 2.20 -4.66 -9.02
CA ARG A 7 1.28 -3.72 -9.70
C ARG A 7 -0.10 -3.67 -9.04
N ILE A 8 -0.46 -4.74 -8.34
CA ILE A 8 -1.72 -4.90 -7.63
C ILE A 8 -1.39 -5.35 -6.21
N ILE A 9 -1.93 -4.62 -5.24
CA ILE A 9 -1.97 -5.02 -3.84
C ILE A 9 -3.44 -5.16 -3.42
N TYR A 10 -3.71 -5.68 -2.24
CA TYR A 10 -5.05 -5.92 -1.73
C TYR A 10 -5.25 -5.22 -0.40
N ASP A 11 -6.45 -4.72 -0.14
CA ASP A 11 -6.80 -4.31 1.24
C ASP A 11 -7.15 -5.52 2.12
N ILE A 12 -7.49 -5.24 3.36
CA ILE A 12 -7.87 -6.26 4.37
C ILE A 12 -9.11 -7.07 3.96
N GLU A 13 -9.97 -6.55 3.10
CA GLU A 13 -11.16 -7.23 2.58
C GLU A 13 -10.86 -8.03 1.31
N GLY A 14 -9.62 -7.97 0.81
CA GLY A 14 -9.19 -8.62 -0.42
C GLY A 14 -9.58 -7.85 -1.69
N SER A 15 -9.99 -6.59 -1.59
CA SER A 15 -10.28 -5.76 -2.76
C SER A 15 -8.98 -5.33 -3.44
N PRO A 16 -8.89 -5.40 -4.78
CA PRO A 16 -7.68 -5.05 -5.50
C PRO A 16 -7.47 -3.54 -5.53
N ILE A 17 -6.21 -3.15 -5.37
CA ILE A 17 -5.73 -1.77 -5.37
C ILE A 17 -4.59 -1.68 -6.36
N ARG A 18 -4.67 -0.72 -7.28
CA ARG A 18 -3.64 -0.53 -8.30
C ARG A 18 -2.50 0.33 -7.76
N VAL A 19 -1.26 -0.12 -7.93
CA VAL A 19 -0.06 0.70 -7.70
C VAL A 19 0.25 1.49 -8.97
N VAL A 20 0.17 2.82 -8.89
CA VAL A 20 0.40 3.73 -10.03
C VAL A 20 1.84 4.25 -10.07
N LYS A 21 2.50 4.37 -8.92
CA LYS A 21 3.89 4.80 -8.80
C LYS A 21 4.50 4.27 -7.50
N PHE A 22 5.82 4.09 -7.47
CA PHE A 22 6.55 3.79 -6.25
C PHE A 22 7.84 4.59 -6.17
N SER A 23 8.31 4.81 -4.94
CA SER A 23 9.62 5.38 -4.64
C SER A 23 10.31 4.54 -3.57
N LYS A 24 11.58 4.19 -3.78
CA LYS A 24 12.40 3.57 -2.74
C LYS A 24 12.80 4.65 -1.72
N VAL A 25 12.67 4.34 -0.44
CA VAL A 25 13.01 5.24 0.66
C VAL A 25 13.86 4.50 1.69
N PHE A 26 14.71 5.25 2.39
CA PHE A 26 15.49 4.75 3.51
C PHE A 26 14.95 5.34 4.81
N PHE A 27 14.38 4.50 5.66
CA PHE A 27 13.82 4.90 6.94
C PHE A 27 14.92 4.99 7.98
N LYS A 28 15.52 6.19 8.12
CA LYS A 28 16.66 6.43 9.03
C LYS A 28 16.43 5.96 10.47
N TYR A 29 15.21 6.10 10.99
CA TYR A 29 14.88 5.71 12.37
C TYR A 29 14.84 4.19 12.58
N ARG A 30 14.52 3.42 11.54
CA ARG A 30 14.44 1.95 11.56
C ARG A 30 15.68 1.29 10.96
N ASN A 31 16.58 2.10 10.38
CA ASN A 31 17.76 1.64 9.65
C ASN A 31 17.44 0.60 8.57
N GLU A 32 16.32 0.81 7.85
CA GLU A 32 15.79 -0.13 6.86
C GLU A 32 15.41 0.57 5.55
N GLU A 33 15.51 -0.17 4.45
CA GLU A 33 15.00 0.26 3.15
C GLU A 33 13.55 -0.21 2.98
N GLY A 34 12.70 0.67 2.46
CA GLY A 34 11.34 0.30 2.08
C GLY A 34 10.84 1.12 0.89
N TYR A 35 9.52 1.14 0.72
CA TYR A 35 8.88 1.73 -0.47
C TYR A 35 7.69 2.58 -0.08
N VAL A 36 7.53 3.71 -0.73
CA VAL A 36 6.30 4.50 -0.73
C VAL A 36 5.53 4.16 -2.00
N LEU A 37 4.30 3.67 -1.85
CA LEU A 37 3.44 3.32 -2.97
C LEU A 37 2.35 4.39 -3.16
N HIS A 38 2.20 4.85 -4.38
CA HIS A 38 1.04 5.64 -4.80
C HIS A 38 0.03 4.67 -5.37
N ILE A 39 -1.19 4.70 -4.83
CA ILE A 39 -2.23 3.75 -5.19
C ILE A 39 -3.53 4.43 -5.63
N GLU A 40 -4.31 3.72 -6.44
CA GLU A 40 -5.60 4.14 -6.94
C GLU A 40 -6.64 3.05 -6.60
N LYS A 41 -7.74 3.45 -5.95
CA LYS A 41 -8.92 2.63 -5.67
C LYS A 41 -10.14 3.37 -6.22
N ALA A 42 -10.99 2.64 -6.96
CA ALA A 42 -12.17 3.11 -7.70
C ALA A 42 -12.61 4.58 -7.44
N GLU A 43 -12.51 5.42 -8.48
CA GLU A 43 -12.93 6.83 -8.55
C GLU A 43 -12.38 7.80 -7.47
N ARG A 44 -11.48 7.35 -6.59
CA ARG A 44 -10.87 8.19 -5.54
C ARG A 44 -9.35 8.13 -5.59
N VAL A 45 -8.74 9.23 -6.07
CA VAL A 45 -7.31 9.47 -5.85
C VAL A 45 -7.13 9.79 -4.37
N THR A 46 -6.60 8.84 -3.61
CA THR A 46 -6.43 8.99 -2.16
C THR A 46 -4.94 9.00 -1.86
N ALA A 47 -4.48 10.00 -1.08
CA ALA A 47 -3.10 10.04 -0.62
C ALA A 47 -2.88 8.92 0.39
N VAL A 48 -1.82 8.13 0.21
CA VAL A 48 -1.59 6.94 1.03
C VAL A 48 -0.34 7.10 1.87
N SER A 49 -0.48 6.78 3.15
CA SER A 49 0.54 6.94 4.19
C SER A 49 1.54 5.78 4.19
N GLU A 50 2.37 5.71 5.22
CA GLU A 50 3.25 4.56 5.49
C GLU A 50 2.39 3.34 5.93
N PHE A 51 2.62 2.20 5.26
CA PHE A 51 1.99 0.92 5.58
C PHE A 51 2.94 -0.23 5.28
N GLU A 52 2.76 -1.36 5.94
CA GLU A 52 3.52 -2.58 5.67
C GLU A 52 2.70 -3.50 4.76
N LEU A 53 3.40 -4.27 3.93
CA LEU A 53 2.78 -5.27 3.06
C LEU A 53 3.00 -6.65 3.65
N LYS A 54 1.92 -7.41 3.79
CA LYS A 54 1.97 -8.82 4.14
C LYS A 54 1.84 -9.67 2.87
N GLU A 55 2.81 -10.55 2.65
CA GLU A 55 2.74 -11.53 1.56
C GLU A 55 1.96 -12.77 2.02
N VAL A 56 0.95 -13.18 1.24
CA VAL A 56 0.19 -14.42 1.43
C VAL A 56 -0.03 -15.03 0.05
N ASP A 57 0.46 -16.25 -0.17
CA ASP A 57 0.34 -16.99 -1.45
C ASP A 57 0.76 -16.17 -2.69
N GLY A 58 1.83 -15.37 -2.58
CA GLY A 58 2.34 -14.53 -3.66
C GLY A 58 1.53 -13.24 -3.93
N LYS A 59 0.52 -12.95 -3.09
CA LYS A 59 -0.25 -11.70 -3.11
C LYS A 59 0.15 -10.81 -1.94
N PHE A 60 0.12 -9.51 -2.16
CA PHE A 60 0.50 -8.52 -1.15
C PHE A 60 -0.73 -7.80 -0.61
N TYR A 61 -0.90 -7.86 0.71
CA TYR A 61 -2.00 -7.26 1.44
C TYR A 61 -1.51 -6.09 2.29
N ILE A 62 -2.29 -5.04 2.35
CA ILE A 62 -2.07 -3.93 3.27
C ILE A 62 -2.56 -4.37 4.65
N ASP A 63 -1.73 -4.17 5.66
CA ASP A 63 -1.97 -4.63 7.03
C ASP A 63 -2.91 -3.74 7.84
N ARG A 64 -3.41 -2.64 7.24
CA ARG A 64 -4.26 -1.64 7.88
C ARG A 64 -5.36 -1.14 6.95
N GLU A 65 -6.42 -0.61 7.54
CA GLU A 65 -7.38 0.21 6.81
C GLU A 65 -6.71 1.53 6.39
N ILE A 66 -6.73 1.79 5.08
CA ILE A 66 -6.19 3.00 4.44
C ILE A 66 -7.28 3.91 3.89
N PHE A 67 -8.53 3.44 3.85
CA PHE A 67 -9.69 4.24 3.47
C PHE A 67 -10.62 4.32 4.67
N MET A 68 -10.41 5.30 5.55
CA MET A 68 -11.49 5.68 6.46
C MET A 68 -12.55 6.38 5.63
N GLU A 69 -13.72 5.79 5.50
CA GLU A 69 -14.89 6.54 5.08
C GLU A 69 -15.04 7.69 6.09
N THR A 70 -14.76 8.93 5.65
CA THR A 70 -15.22 10.07 6.42
C THR A 70 -16.73 10.08 6.24
N THR A 71 -17.45 9.38 7.12
CA THR A 71 -18.89 9.60 7.28
C THR A 71 -19.03 11.03 7.76
N VAL A 72 -19.26 11.95 6.82
CA VAL A 72 -19.68 13.30 7.14
C VAL A 72 -21.10 13.12 7.68
N MET A 73 -21.25 13.18 9.01
CA MET A 73 -22.56 13.27 9.67
C MET A 73 -23.21 14.61 9.37
#